data_AF-A0A2V6CEP4-F1
#
_entry.id   AF-A0A2V6CEP4-F1
#
_cell.length_a   1.000
_cell.length_b   1.000
_cell.length_c   1.000
_cell.angle_alpha   90.00
_cell.angle_beta   90.00
_cell.angle_gamma   90.00
#
_symmetry.space_group_name_H-M   'P 1'
#
loop_
_entity.id
_entity.type
_entity.pdbx_description
1 polymer ?
#
loop_
_entity_poly.entity_id
_entity_poly.type
_entity_poly.pdbx_seq_one_letter_code
_entity_poly.pdbx_strand_id
1 'polypeptide(L)' 'FAESLRMIAILISPVLPKAAHGIFDQLNWKMELSGKEGRFSLADAEWGGLPDGHVVGKPVPLFPRIETTEL' A
#
# COMPACT_ATOMS: atom_id res chain seq x y z
N PHE A 1 0.23 9.29 -9.64
CA PHE A 1 0.14 7.80 -9.63
C PHE A 1 0.32 7.21 -8.23
N ALA A 2 1.39 7.54 -7.51
CA ALA A 2 1.63 7.07 -6.14
C ALA A 2 0.45 7.35 -5.19
N GLU A 3 -0.16 8.53 -5.32
CA GLU A 3 -1.29 8.92 -4.49
C GLU A 3 -2.53 8.04 -4.70
N SER A 4 -2.85 7.68 -5.94
CA SER A 4 -3.93 6.74 -6.24
C SER A 4 -3.68 5.37 -5.60
N LEU A 5 -2.42 4.90 -5.57
CA LEU A 5 -2.06 3.65 -4.90
C LEU A 5 -2.23 3.74 -3.38
N ARG A 6 -1.91 4.89 -2.77
CA ARG A 6 -2.16 5.13 -1.34
C ARG A 6 -3.65 5.04 -1.03
N MET A 7 -4.48 5.68 -1.85
CA MET A 7 -5.95 5.64 -1.72
C MET A 7 -6.48 4.21 -1.86
N ILE A 8 -6.06 3.49 -2.91
CA ILE A 8 -6.44 2.08 -3.11
C ILE A 8 -6.03 1.23 -1.91
N ALA A 9 -4.81 1.39 -1.40
CA ALA A 9 -4.32 0.65 -0.24
C ALA A 9 -5.18 0.87 1.01
N ILE A 10 -5.63 2.11 1.27
CA ILE A 10 -6.57 2.40 2.37
C ILE A 10 -7.90 1.65 2.14
N LEU A 11 -8.46 1.73 0.93
CA LEU A 11 -9.77 1.16 0.62
C LEU A 11 -9.79 -0.39 0.60
N ILE A 12 -8.72 -1.04 0.13
CA ILE A 12 -8.65 -2.51 0.08
C ILE A 12 -8.22 -3.13 1.40
N SER A 13 -7.73 -2.33 2.35
CA SER A 13 -7.17 -2.81 3.61
C SER A 13 -8.09 -3.75 4.41
N PRO A 14 -9.44 -3.63 4.41
CA PRO A 14 -10.29 -4.57 5.14
C PRO A 14 -10.32 -5.97 4.52
N VAL A 15 -9.98 -6.10 3.24
CA VAL A 15 -10.06 -7.36 2.47
C VAL A 15 -8.67 -7.91 2.17
N LEU A 16 -7.69 -7.03 1.93
CA LEU A 16 -6.32 -7.37 1.56
C LEU A 16 -5.30 -6.62 2.44
N PRO A 17 -5.31 -6.80 3.78
CA PRO A 17 -4.48 -6.02 4.70
C PRO A 17 -2.98 -6.18 4.41
N LYS A 18 -2.51 -7.40 4.13
CA LYS A 18 -1.10 -7.64 3.82
C LYS A 18 -0.64 -6.89 2.56
N ALA A 19 -1.46 -6.90 1.51
CA ALA A 19 -1.14 -6.18 0.28
C ALA A 19 -1.19 -4.67 0.49
N ALA A 20 -2.20 -4.16 1.22
CA ALA A 20 -2.29 -2.74 1.57
C ALA A 20 -1.03 -2.25 2.31
N HIS A 21 -0.60 -2.97 3.35
CA HIS A 21 0.64 -2.66 4.07
C HIS A 21 1.86 -2.68 3.15
N GLY A 22 1.97 -3.67 2.25
CA GLY A 22 3.05 -3.75 1.29
C GLY A 22 3.04 -2.64 0.23
N ILE A 23 1.87 -2.10 -0.12
CA ILE A 23 1.78 -0.87 -0.95
C ILE A 23 2.34 0.31 -0.15
N PHE A 24 1.92 0.50 1.10
CA PHE A 24 2.41 1.61 1.92
C PHE A 24 3.92 1.55 2.18
N ASP A 25 4.49 0.35 2.32
CA ASP A 25 5.94 0.17 2.44
C ASP A 25 6.68 0.59 1.16
N GLN A 26 6.17 0.20 -0.01
CA GLN A 26 6.73 0.63 -1.30
C GLN A 26 6.53 2.13 -1.54
N LEU A 27 5.46 2.72 -1.02
CA LEU A 27 5.25 4.16 -1.03
C LEU A 27 6.07 4.90 0.02
N ASN A 28 6.80 4.20 0.89
CA ASN A 28 7.55 4.79 2.01
C ASN A 28 6.67 5.71 2.87
N TRP A 29 5.43 5.28 3.16
CA TRP A 29 4.43 6.10 3.83
C TRP A 29 4.17 5.60 5.26
N LYS A 30 4.32 6.49 6.26
CA LYS A 30 4.17 6.18 7.70
C LYS A 30 4.94 4.92 8.13
N MET A 31 6.23 4.85 7.77
CA MET A 31 7.06 3.65 7.97
C MET A 31 7.25 3.29 9.45
N GLU A 32 7.20 4.27 10.34
CA GLU A 32 7.24 4.11 11.80
C GLU A 32 6.05 3.29 12.36
N LEU A 33 5.00 3.15 11.56
CA LEU A 33 3.81 2.35 11.85
C LEU A 33 3.70 1.10 10.98
N SER A 34 4.76 0.71 10.25
CA SER A 34 4.72 -0.47 9.38
C SER A 34 4.29 -1.73 10.16
N GLY A 35 3.43 -2.53 9.53
CA GLY A 35 2.80 -3.72 10.12
C GLY A 35 1.78 -3.49 11.24
N LYS A 36 1.53 -2.25 11.69
CA LYS A 36 0.59 -1.97 12.79
C LYS A 36 -0.81 -1.65 12.27
N GLU A 37 -1.86 -2.20 12.90
CA GLU A 37 -3.26 -1.95 12.53
C GLU A 37 -3.64 -0.46 12.51
N GLY A 38 -3.06 0.34 13.41
CA GLY A 38 -3.27 1.79 13.48
C GLY A 38 -2.44 2.62 12.50
N ARG A 39 -1.77 2.03 11.50
CA ARG A 39 -0.96 2.76 10.51
C ARG A 39 -1.78 3.77 9.72
N PHE A 40 -3.02 3.42 9.41
CA PHE A 40 -3.93 4.22 8.60
C PHE A 40 -5.38 3.95 9.03
N SER A 41 -6.27 4.82 8.59
CA SER A 41 -7.69 4.76 8.80
C SER A 41 -8.42 5.21 7.53
N LEU A 42 -9.74 5.01 7.47
CA LEU A 42 -10.54 5.53 6.37
C LEU A 42 -10.48 7.07 6.29
N ALA A 43 -10.28 7.76 7.41
CA ALA A 43 -10.12 9.21 7.44
C ALA A 43 -8.84 9.70 6.74
N ASP A 44 -7.82 8.84 6.59
CA ASP A 44 -6.61 9.18 5.83
C ASP A 44 -6.85 9.13 4.31
N ALA A 45 -8.04 8.74 3.84
CA ALA A 45 -8.43 8.71 2.42
C ALA A 45 -8.78 10.11 1.90
N GLU A 46 -7.91 11.07 2.15
CA GLU A 46 -7.95 12.43 1.61
C GLU A 46 -6.84 12.61 0.59
N TRP A 47 -7.08 13.35 -0.49
CA TRP A 47 -6.06 13.60 -1.50
C TRP A 47 -5.01 14.59 -1.01
N GLY A 48 -3.75 14.41 -1.42
CA GLY A 48 -2.60 15.24 -1.03
C GLY A 48 -1.75 14.65 0.10
N GLY A 49 -1.88 13.36 0.41
CA GLY A 49 -1.14 12.70 1.50
C GLY A 49 0.31 12.33 1.16
N LEU A 50 0.73 12.50 -0.10
CA LEU A 50 2.12 12.38 -0.55
C LEU A 50 2.54 13.72 -1.18
N PRO A 51 3.55 14.41 -0.62
CA PRO A 51 4.01 15.69 -1.15
C PRO A 51 4.74 15.53 -2.49
N ASP A 52 4.87 16.62 -3.24
CA ASP A 52 5.68 16.64 -4.45
C ASP A 52 7.15 16.32 -4.13
N GLY A 53 7.78 15.53 -5.00
CA GLY A 53 9.15 15.03 -4.78
C GLY A 53 9.25 13.91 -3.74
N HIS A 54 8.13 13.37 -3.24
CA HIS A 54 8.13 12.25 -2.30
C HIS A 54 8.91 11.03 -2.83
N VAL A 55 9.88 10.57 -2.03
CA VAL A 55 10.75 9.45 -2.39
C VAL A 55 10.11 8.14 -1.98
N VAL A 56 9.74 7.34 -2.98
CA VAL A 56 9.20 6.00 -2.81
C VAL A 56 10.29 4.97 -2.49
N GLY A 57 9.90 3.86 -1.88
CA GLY A 57 10.76 2.71 -1.63
C GLY A 57 11.02 1.87 -2.88
N LYS A 58 11.90 0.87 -2.75
CA LYS A 58 12.18 -0.08 -3.83
C LYS A 58 10.94 -0.96 -4.07
N PRO A 59 10.40 -1.02 -5.31
CA PRO A 59 9.23 -1.83 -5.57
C PRO A 59 9.53 -3.32 -5.46
N VAL A 60 8.59 -4.08 -4.89
CA VAL A 60 8.63 -5.53 -4.75
C VAL A 60 7.27 -6.12 -5.17
N PRO A 61 7.24 -7.29 -5.83
CA PRO A 61 5.98 -7.95 -6.16
C PRO A 61 5.17 -8.26 -4.89
N LEU A 62 3.94 -7.76 -4.81
CA LEU A 62 3.04 -8.01 -3.69
C LEU A 62 2.21 -9.28 -3.84
N PHE A 63 1.89 -9.61 -5.10
CA PHE A 63 1.09 -10.77 -5.43
C PHE A 63 2.00 -11.77 -6.16
N PRO A 64 2.12 -13.00 -5.65
CA PRO A 64 2.80 -14.04 -6.38
C PRO A 64 2.02 -14.37 -7.66
N ARG A 65 2.73 -14.78 -8.71
CA ARG A 65 2.11 -15.34 -9.90
C ARG A 65 1.42 -16.65 -9.52
N ILE A 66 0.19 -16.85 -9.98
CA ILE A 66 -0.52 -18.12 -9.86
C ILE A 66 -0.16 -18.94 -11.10
N GLU A 67 0.40 -20.13 -10.90
CA GLU A 67 0.67 -21.09 -11.98
C GLU A 67 -0.56 -21.98 -12.20
N THR A 68 -0.92 -22.23 -13.45
CA THR A 68 -1.93 -23.23 -13.82
C THR A 68 -1.24 -24.56 -14.06
N THR A 69 -1.61 -25.60 -13.33
CA THR A 69 -1.20 -26.97 -13.65
C THR A 69 -1.89 -27.35 -14.96
N GLU A 70 -1.12 -27.52 -16.04
CA GLU A 70 -1.64 -28.26 -17.21
C GLU A 70 -1.92 -29.70 -16.74
N LEU A 71 -3.17 -30.14 -16.90
CA LEU A 71 -3.62 -31.49 -16.55
C LEU A 71 -3.16 -32.51 -17.59
#